data_AF-A0A2D4GXX3-F1
#
_entry.id   AF-A0A2D4GXX3-F1
#
_cell.length_a   1.000
_cell.length_b   1.000
_cell.length_c   1.000
_cell.angle_alpha   90.00
_cell.angle_beta   90.00
_cell.angle_gamma   90.00
#
_symmetry.space_group_name_H-M   'P 1'
#
loop_
_entity.id
_entity.type
_entity.pdbx_description
1 polymer ?
#
loop_
_entity_poly.entity_id
_entity_poly.type
_entity_poly.pdbx_seq_one_letter_code
_entity_poly.pdbx_strand_id
1 'polypeptide(L)'
;DVIDLKTSLQSTSKFKGVDILITSCWPKGVETFGNSPGDMTSMKCGSGLVSFLAASLKPRYHFAGLQKTSYERLPYRNHAVLQETAQHVSRFIALADVGNTDKKKVSLRI
;
A
#
# COMPACT_ATOMS: atom_id res chain seq x y z
N ASP A 1 11.76 0.78 16.75
CA ASP A 1 12.12 0.79 15.31
C ASP A 1 11.09 0.01 14.48
N VAL A 2 11.10 0.10 13.15
CA VAL A 2 10.19 -0.65 12.23
C VAL A 2 10.31 -2.16 12.44
N ILE A 3 11.51 -2.64 12.74
CA ILE A 3 11.77 -4.05 13.03
C ILE A 3 11.10 -4.49 14.34
N ASP A 4 11.15 -3.65 15.38
CA ASP A 4 10.51 -3.95 16.67
C ASP A 4 8.99 -4.02 16.53
N LEU A 5 8.40 -3.08 15.79
CA LEU A 5 6.96 -3.05 15.53
C LEU A 5 6.50 -4.32 14.81
N LYS A 6 7.24 -4.72 13.77
CA LYS A 6 7.00 -5.97 13.05
C LYS A 6 7.08 -7.17 13.99
N THR A 7 8.15 -7.25 14.77
CA THR A 7 8.39 -8.37 15.68
C THR A 7 7.29 -8.48 16.73
N SER A 8 6.89 -7.35 17.33
CA SER A 8 5.81 -7.30 18.31
C SER A 8 4.48 -7.79 17.73
N LEU A 9 4.07 -7.29 16.55
CA LEU A 9 2.79 -7.66 15.93
C LEU A 9 2.78 -9.13 15.47
N GLN A 10 3.87 -9.59 14.85
CA GLN A 10 3.98 -10.95 14.32
C GLN A 10 4.24 -12.00 15.41
N SER A 11 4.69 -11.62 16.61
CA SER A 11 4.81 -12.54 17.75
C SER A 11 3.47 -13.13 18.20
N THR A 12 2.36 -12.49 17.82
CA THR A 12 1.02 -13.00 18.12
C THR A 12 0.65 -14.11 17.15
N SER A 13 0.44 -15.33 17.66
CA SER A 13 0.18 -16.53 16.85
C SER A 13 -1.07 -16.47 15.96
N LYS A 14 -1.94 -15.48 16.19
CA LYS A 14 -3.17 -15.23 15.44
C LYS A 14 -3.09 -13.99 14.53
N PHE A 15 -1.91 -13.38 14.38
CA PHE A 15 -1.74 -12.22 13.51
C PHE A 15 -2.04 -12.59 12.05
N LYS A 16 -3.08 -12.00 11.48
CA LYS A 16 -3.45 -12.18 10.06
C LYS A 16 -3.09 -10.98 9.19
N GLY A 17 -2.75 -9.86 9.82
CA GLY A 17 -2.52 -8.58 9.19
C GLY A 17 -3.33 -7.46 9.85
N VAL A 18 -3.35 -6.28 9.24
CA VAL A 18 -4.07 -5.10 9.73
C VAL A 18 -5.20 -4.68 8.80
N ASP A 19 -6.22 -4.01 9.32
CA ASP A 19 -7.30 -3.50 8.47
C ASP A 19 -6.85 -2.26 7.69
N ILE A 20 -6.15 -1.33 8.35
CA ILE A 20 -5.73 -0.06 7.77
C ILE A 20 -4.25 0.19 8.08
N LEU A 21 -3.48 0.53 7.05
CA LEU A 21 -2.14 1.10 7.16
C LEU A 21 -2.15 2.49 6.51
N ILE A 22 -1.63 3.49 7.21
CA ILE A 22 -1.50 4.86 6.71
C ILE A 22 -0.02 5.22 6.74
N THR A 23 0.53 5.64 5.60
CA THR A 23 1.92 6.11 5.49
C THR A 23 1.99 7.44 4.77
N SER A 24 3.08 8.19 4.95
CA SER A 24 3.32 9.39 4.16
C SER A 24 3.67 9.01 2.72
N CYS A 25 4.80 8.31 2.55
CA CYS A 25 5.31 7.87 1.26
C CYS A 25 4.59 6.63 0.73
N TRP A 26 4.62 6.46 -0.60
CA TRP A 26 4.22 5.22 -1.25
C TRP A 26 5.17 4.05 -0.92
N PRO A 27 4.71 2.80 -0.96
CA PRO A 27 5.57 1.64 -0.99
C PRO A 27 6.42 1.63 -2.27
N LYS A 28 7.70 1.27 -2.16
CA LYS A 28 8.54 1.01 -3.34
C LYS A 28 7.92 -0.11 -4.19
N GLY A 29 7.75 0.15 -5.50
CA GLY A 29 7.26 -0.81 -6.48
C GLY A 29 5.73 -1.01 -6.44
N VAL A 30 4.97 -0.12 -5.80
CA VAL A 30 3.51 -0.25 -5.69
C VAL A 30 2.81 -0.22 -7.05
N GLU A 31 3.40 0.44 -8.03
CA GLU A 31 2.96 0.49 -9.42
C GLU A 31 3.18 -0.83 -10.18
N THR A 32 4.09 -1.70 -9.70
CA THR A 32 4.43 -2.96 -10.38
C THR A 32 3.21 -3.85 -10.49
N PHE A 33 2.87 -4.29 -11.70
CA PHE A 33 1.67 -5.09 -12.01
C PHE A 33 0.35 -4.40 -11.58
N GLY A 34 0.38 -3.09 -11.35
CA GLY A 34 -0.79 -2.28 -11.05
C GLY A 34 -1.45 -1.72 -12.31
N ASN A 35 -2.42 -0.81 -12.11
CA ASN A 35 -2.93 0.00 -13.21
C ASN A 35 -1.78 0.84 -13.76
N SER A 36 -1.65 0.94 -15.09
CA SER A 36 -0.73 1.87 -15.74
C SER A 36 -1.00 3.27 -15.17
N PRO A 37 -0.07 3.86 -14.41
CA PRO A 37 -0.22 5.26 -14.11
C PRO A 37 -0.07 6.00 -15.45
N GLY A 38 -0.90 7.00 -15.73
CA GLY A 38 -0.84 7.77 -16.99
C GLY A 38 0.48 8.54 -17.18
N ASP A 39 0.44 9.86 -17.39
CA ASP A 39 1.63 10.74 -17.43
C ASP A 39 2.38 10.82 -16.08
N MET A 40 2.85 9.67 -15.59
CA MET A 40 3.59 9.52 -14.34
C MET A 40 5.05 9.22 -14.69
N THR A 41 5.63 10.08 -15.52
CA THR A 41 7.00 9.99 -16.04
C THR A 41 8.09 10.19 -14.96
N SER A 42 7.77 10.16 -13.66
CA SER A 42 8.76 10.41 -12.59
C SER A 42 8.73 9.47 -11.38
N MET A 43 7.90 8.42 -11.33
CA MET A 43 7.81 7.56 -10.14
C MET A 43 8.95 6.54 -10.00
N LYS A 44 10.16 7.05 -9.75
CA LYS A 44 11.14 6.39 -8.87
C LYS A 44 10.82 6.70 -7.40
N CYS A 45 9.55 6.85 -7.05
CA CYS A 45 9.12 7.38 -5.76
C CYS A 45 8.48 6.26 -4.94
N GLY A 46 9.12 5.85 -3.86
CA GLY A 46 8.58 4.87 -2.93
C GLY A 46 9.62 4.42 -1.91
N SER A 47 9.18 4.17 -0.68
CA SER A 47 10.04 3.77 0.42
C SER A 47 10.17 2.25 0.50
N GLY A 48 11.42 1.76 0.56
CA GLY A 48 11.70 0.35 0.81
C GLY A 48 11.21 -0.10 2.20
N LEU A 49 11.30 0.77 3.20
CA LEU A 49 10.78 0.51 4.54
C LEU A 49 9.25 0.39 4.54
N VAL A 50 8.55 1.24 3.79
CA VAL A 50 7.08 1.16 3.65
C VAL A 50 6.67 -0.11 2.90
N SER A 51 7.42 -0.49 1.86
CA SER A 51 7.20 -1.76 1.13
C SER A 51 7.37 -2.97 2.05
N PHE A 52 8.45 -2.99 2.84
CA PHE A 52 8.70 -4.02 3.85
C PHE A 52 7.60 -4.10 4.91
N LEU A 53 7.11 -2.94 5.39
CA LEU A 53 6.04 -2.87 6.35
C LEU A 53 4.72 -3.39 5.77
N ALA A 54 4.35 -2.97 4.56
CA ALA A 54 3.13 -3.42 3.89
C ALA A 54 3.13 -4.94 3.63
N ALA A 55 4.27 -5.49 3.19
CA ALA A 55 4.44 -6.93 3.01
C ALA A 55 4.31 -7.70 4.33
N SER A 56 4.87 -7.16 5.43
CA SER A 56 4.87 -7.82 6.74
C SER A 56 3.53 -7.72 7.48
N LEU A 57 2.87 -6.55 7.40
CA LEU A 57 1.62 -6.26 8.10
C LEU A 57 0.38 -6.63 7.30
N LYS A 58 0.52 -6.93 6.00
CA LYS A 58 -0.57 -7.39 5.12
C LYS A 58 -1.83 -6.53 5.32
N PRO A 59 -1.83 -5.22 5.01
CA PRO A 59 -3.00 -4.36 5.24
C PRO A 59 -4.15 -4.71 4.30
N ARG A 60 -5.41 -4.62 4.74
CA ARG A 60 -6.57 -4.66 3.82
C ARG A 60 -6.65 -3.40 2.97
N TYR A 61 -6.40 -2.24 3.60
CA TYR A 61 -6.31 -0.94 2.94
C TYR A 61 -5.02 -0.23 3.33
N HIS A 62 -4.31 0.29 2.34
CA HIS A 62 -3.10 1.09 2.53
C HIS A 62 -3.27 2.45 1.87
N PHE A 63 -3.26 3.51 2.68
CA PHE A 63 -3.34 4.90 2.23
C PHE A 63 -1.97 5.59 2.27
N ALA A 64 -1.66 6.36 1.23
CA ALA A 64 -0.47 7.23 1.21
C ALA A 64 -0.74 8.56 0.51
N GLY A 65 -0.11 9.65 0.98
CA GLY A 65 -0.47 11.02 0.53
C GLY A 65 0.68 11.92 0.08
N LEU A 66 1.95 11.55 0.33
CA LEU A 66 3.08 12.47 0.09
C LEU A 66 3.26 12.85 -1.39
N GLN A 67 2.91 11.95 -2.30
CA GLN A 67 3.05 12.13 -3.74
C GLN A 67 1.93 13.01 -4.33
N LYS A 68 0.93 13.41 -3.52
CA LYS A 68 -0.14 14.34 -3.91
C LYS A 68 -0.86 13.96 -5.20
N THR A 69 -0.91 12.64 -5.46
CA THR A 69 -1.42 12.08 -6.70
C THR A 69 -2.49 11.05 -6.38
N SER A 70 -3.66 11.21 -7.01
CA SER A 70 -4.74 10.25 -6.96
C SER A 70 -4.36 9.01 -7.77
N TYR A 71 -4.13 7.90 -7.10
CA TYR A 71 -3.82 6.62 -7.73
C TYR A 71 -4.44 5.48 -6.95
N GLU A 72 -5.05 4.53 -7.65
CA GLU A 72 -5.54 3.30 -7.06
C GLU A 72 -4.92 2.14 -7.81
N ARG A 73 -4.29 1.24 -7.06
CA ARG A 73 -3.70 0.02 -7.61
C ARG A 73 -4.76 -1.06 -7.74
N LEU A 74 -4.64 -1.94 -8.74
CA LEU A 74 -5.40 -3.18 -8.75
C LEU A 74 -5.19 -3.98 -7.45
N PRO A 75 -6.24 -4.65 -6.93
CA PRO A 75 -6.13 -5.44 -5.72
C PRO A 75 -5.05 -6.53 -5.83
N TYR A 76 -4.36 -6.81 -4.73
CA TYR A 76 -3.28 -7.81 -4.67
C TYR A 76 -3.25 -8.52 -3.33
N ARG A 77 -2.36 -9.50 -3.20
CA ARG A 77 -2.15 -10.22 -1.94
C ARG A 77 -0.67 -10.18 -1.57
N ASN A 78 -0.37 -9.78 -0.34
CA ASN A 78 0.98 -9.78 0.24
C ASN A 78 1.33 -11.18 0.75
N HIS A 79 1.61 -12.11 -0.17
CA HIS A 79 2.07 -13.47 0.13
C HIS A 79 2.88 -14.03 -1.05
N ALA A 80 3.78 -14.96 -0.77
CA ALA A 80 4.48 -15.71 -1.80
C ALA A 80 3.55 -16.80 -2.37
N VAL A 81 3.17 -16.66 -3.63
CA VAL A 81 2.29 -17.60 -4.35
C VAL A 81 2.94 -18.99 -4.36
N LEU A 82 2.16 -20.03 -4.03
CA LEU A 82 2.59 -21.43 -3.86
C LEU A 82 3.52 -21.73 -2.67
N GLN A 83 3.98 -20.72 -1.93
CA GLN A 83 4.83 -20.90 -0.74
C GLN A 83 4.08 -20.59 0.57
N GLU A 84 3.16 -19.62 0.53
CA GLU A 84 2.35 -19.22 1.67
C GLU A 84 0.88 -19.55 1.46
N THR A 85 0.16 -19.72 2.56
CA THR A 85 -1.31 -19.76 2.55
C THR A 85 -1.87 -18.44 2.01
N ALA A 86 -2.92 -18.53 1.21
CA ALA A 86 -3.55 -17.38 0.60
C ALA A 86 -4.01 -16.36 1.68
N GLN A 87 -3.54 -15.12 1.53
CA GLN A 87 -3.87 -14.01 2.43
C GLN A 87 -5.03 -13.20 1.90
N HIS A 88 -5.59 -12.33 2.74
CA HIS A 88 -6.61 -11.39 2.30
C HIS A 88 -6.06 -10.40 1.26
N VAL A 89 -6.99 -9.76 0.57
CA VAL A 89 -6.70 -8.79 -0.47
C VAL A 89 -6.29 -7.46 0.17
N SER A 90 -5.22 -6.88 -0.35
CA SER A 90 -4.72 -5.54 -0.08
C SER A 90 -5.12 -4.59 -1.20
N ARG A 91 -5.61 -3.41 -0.84
CA ARG A 91 -5.91 -2.30 -1.75
C ARG A 91 -5.06 -1.09 -1.39
N PHE A 92 -4.30 -0.60 -2.36
CA PHE A 92 -3.47 0.60 -2.19
C PHE A 92 -4.17 1.81 -2.82
N ILE A 93 -4.29 2.88 -2.04
CA ILE A 93 -4.94 4.13 -2.41
C ILE A 93 -3.99 5.28 -2.11
N ALA A 94 -3.60 6.01 -3.14
CA ALA A 94 -2.87 7.24 -3.02
C ALA A 94 -3.81 8.45 -3.07
N LEU A 95 -3.57 9.38 -2.15
CA LEU A 95 -4.36 10.59 -1.97
C LEU A 95 -3.73 11.76 -2.75
N ALA A 96 -4.58 12.52 -3.43
CA ALA A 96 -4.23 13.81 -4.01
C ALA A 96 -4.24 14.92 -2.95
N ASP A 97 -3.70 16.09 -3.29
CA ASP A 97 -3.84 17.29 -2.45
C ASP A 97 -5.32 17.69 -2.27
N VAL A 98 -5.63 18.20 -1.07
CA VAL A 98 -6.92 18.81 -0.78
C VAL A 98 -7.09 20.05 -1.67
N GLY A 99 -8.24 20.16 -2.34
CA GLY A 99 -8.51 21.28 -3.24
C GLY A 99 -7.86 21.16 -4.62
N ASN A 100 -7.48 19.95 -5.06
CA ASN A 100 -6.94 19.79 -6.41
C ASN A 100 -7.92 20.32 -7.47
N THR A 101 -7.43 21.20 -8.35
CA THR A 101 -8.21 21.87 -9.40
C THR A 101 -8.80 20.90 -10.42
N ASP A 102 -8.11 19.79 -10.63
CA ASP A 102 -8.49 18.73 -11.58
C ASP A 102 -9.65 17.85 -11.05
N LYS A 103 -10.11 18.08 -9.81
CA LYS A 103 -11.11 17.26 -9.08
C LYS A 103 -10.86 15.76 -9.17
N LYS A 104 -9.59 15.34 -9.23
CA LYS A 104 -9.20 13.93 -9.30
C LYS A 104 -9.76 13.19 -8.08
N LYS A 105 -10.67 12.25 -8.33
CA LYS A 105 -11.41 11.48 -7.32
C LYS A 105 -10.92 10.04 -7.34
N VAL A 106 -10.61 9.50 -6.17
CA VAL A 106 -10.52 8.04 -5.98
C VAL A 106 -11.92 7.51 -5.66
N SER A 107 -12.41 6.55 -6.43
CA SER A 107 -13.70 5.90 -6.17
C SER A 107 -13.51 4.72 -5.22
N LEU A 108 -13.53 4.97 -3.92
CA LEU A 108 -13.48 3.91 -2.91
C LEU A 108 -14.74 3.03 -3.01
N ARG A 109 -14.58 1.82 -3.54
CA ARG A 109 -15.57 0.75 -3.39
C ARG A 109 -15.19 -0.04 -2.13
N ILE A 110 -15.76 0.36 -1.00
CA ILE A 110 -15.49 -0.24 0.32
C ILE A 110 -16.28 -1.54 0.44
#